data_AF-A0A958JSL9-F1
#
_entry.id   AF-A0A958JSL9-F1
#
_cell.length_a   1.000
_cell.length_b   1.000
_cell.length_c   1.000
_cell.angle_alpha   90.00
_cell.angle_beta   90.00
_cell.angle_gamma   90.00
#
_symmetry.space_group_name_H-M   'P 1'
#
loop_
_entity.id
_entity.type
_entity.pdbx_description
1 polymer ?
#
loop_
_entity_poly.entity_id
_entity_poly.type
_entity_poly.pdbx_seq_one_letter_code
_entity_poly.pdbx_strand_id
1 'polypeptide(L)'
;MDVEHTESISGNAVVSDSVVSGNPGVCEDIEQLAQEVYRRQLGSVALFFLEAHRPLRGMFYQLLIVSTPLFVPFFGAGKVESLLRIMEDDASLEKLIRRIEELSSS
;
A
#
# COMPACT_ATOMS: atom_id res chain seq x y z
N MET A 1 -56.58 -4.19 4.67
CA MET A 1 -55.91 -3.01 5.26
C MET A 1 -54.55 -3.51 5.69
N ASP A 2 -53.72 -3.72 4.68
CA ASP A 2 -52.27 -3.88 4.78
C ASP A 2 -51.69 -2.64 5.46
N VAL A 3 -50.81 -2.78 6.45
CA VAL A 3 -49.36 -2.56 6.30
C VAL A 3 -48.66 -3.14 7.55
N GLU A 4 -47.83 -4.15 7.37
CA GLU A 4 -46.73 -4.45 8.29
C GLU A 4 -45.69 -3.34 8.15
N HIS A 5 -45.42 -2.59 9.23
CA HIS A 5 -44.23 -1.74 9.28
C HIS A 5 -43.23 -2.34 10.25
N THR A 6 -42.31 -3.05 9.60
CA THR A 6 -41.03 -3.57 10.06
C THR A 6 -40.22 -2.54 10.85
N GLU A 7 -39.67 -3.02 11.96
CA GLU A 7 -38.65 -2.40 12.77
C GLU A 7 -37.49 -1.89 11.88
N SER A 8 -37.28 -0.58 11.88
CA SER A 8 -36.14 0.04 11.21
C SER A 8 -34.89 -0.07 12.07
N ILE A 9 -34.02 -0.99 11.66
CA ILE A 9 -32.59 -0.76 11.39
C ILE A 9 -31.75 -0.31 12.61
N SER A 10 -31.24 -1.32 13.31
CA SER A 10 -29.81 -1.56 13.60
C SER A 10 -28.87 -0.36 13.38
N GLY A 11 -28.70 0.44 14.43
CA GLY A 11 -27.54 1.31 14.60
C GLY A 11 -26.35 0.49 15.07
N ASN A 12 -25.75 -0.29 14.18
CA ASN A 12 -24.49 -0.98 14.45
C ASN A 12 -23.34 -0.01 14.16
N ALA A 13 -23.02 0.84 15.13
CA ALA A 13 -21.74 1.51 15.20
C ALA A 13 -20.68 0.44 15.54
N VAL A 14 -20.30 -0.36 14.53
CA VAL A 14 -19.08 -1.15 14.56
C VAL A 14 -17.94 -0.14 14.40
N VAL A 15 -17.47 0.33 15.55
CA VAL A 15 -16.12 0.82 15.71
C VAL A 15 -15.22 -0.22 15.06
N SER A 16 -14.55 0.21 13.99
CA SER A 16 -13.63 -0.57 13.17
C SER A 16 -12.65 -1.33 14.07
N ASP A 17 -12.96 -2.62 14.23
CA ASP A 17 -12.04 -3.59 14.79
C ASP A 17 -10.81 -3.64 13.89
N SER A 18 -9.66 -3.53 14.55
CA SER A 18 -8.32 -3.59 13.99
C SER A 18 -8.04 -4.98 13.41
N VAL A 19 -8.70 -5.32 12.30
CA VAL A 19 -8.30 -6.43 11.46
C VAL A 19 -6.93 -6.09 10.88
N VAL A 20 -5.91 -6.55 11.59
CA VAL A 20 -4.60 -6.87 11.02
C VAL A 20 -4.89 -7.67 9.74
N SER A 21 -4.77 -6.96 8.61
CA SER A 21 -4.93 -7.49 7.27
C SER A 21 -3.77 -8.43 6.98
N GLY A 22 -3.89 -9.67 7.44
CA GLY A 22 -3.09 -10.79 6.99
C GLY A 22 -3.53 -11.21 5.59
N ASN A 23 -3.34 -10.35 4.59
CA ASN A 23 -3.45 -10.74 3.19
C ASN A 23 -2.13 -11.43 2.80
N PRO A 24 -2.10 -12.77 2.60
CA PRO A 24 -0.86 -13.50 2.35
C PRO A 24 -0.11 -13.00 1.11
N GLY A 25 -0.81 -12.38 0.14
CA GLY A 25 -0.19 -11.80 -1.05
C GLY A 25 0.64 -10.54 -0.77
N VAL A 26 0.36 -9.79 0.29
CA VAL A 26 1.06 -8.51 0.56
C VAL A 26 2.50 -8.74 1.01
N CYS A 27 2.75 -9.76 1.82
CA CYS A 27 4.13 -10.11 2.20
C CYS A 27 4.96 -10.52 0.98
N GLU A 28 4.35 -11.23 0.03
CA GLU A 28 5.01 -11.61 -1.23
C GLU A 28 5.26 -10.38 -2.12
N ASP A 29 4.26 -9.50 -2.26
CA ASP A 29 4.36 -8.24 -3.00
C ASP A 29 5.51 -7.36 -2.47
N ILE A 30 5.65 -7.27 -1.13
CA ILE A 30 6.72 -6.52 -0.47
C ILE A 30 8.10 -7.08 -0.85
N GLU A 31 8.30 -8.40 -0.74
CA GLU A 31 9.59 -9.01 -1.07
C GLU A 31 9.92 -8.81 -2.55
N GLN A 32 8.97 -9.07 -3.45
CA GLN A 32 9.18 -8.93 -4.88
C GLN A 32 9.56 -7.50 -5.27
N LEU A 33 8.89 -6.50 -4.66
CA LEU A 33 9.15 -5.10 -4.94
C LEU A 33 10.48 -4.63 -4.34
N ALA A 34 10.79 -5.03 -3.11
CA ALA A 34 12.08 -4.73 -2.48
C ALA A 34 13.26 -5.30 -3.28
N GLN A 35 13.15 -6.54 -3.75
CA GLN A 35 14.13 -7.17 -4.63
C GLN A 35 14.27 -6.42 -5.96
N GLU A 36 13.18 -5.93 -6.53
CA GLU A 36 13.21 -5.16 -7.78
C GLU A 36 13.95 -3.83 -7.60
N VAL A 37 13.67 -3.10 -6.51
CA VAL A 37 14.35 -1.86 -6.15
C VAL A 37 15.85 -2.11 -5.93
N TYR A 38 16.19 -3.18 -5.20
CA TYR A 38 17.58 -3.56 -4.94
C TYR A 38 18.33 -3.94 -6.22
N ARG A 39 17.76 -4.81 -7.07
CA ARG A 39 18.35 -5.22 -8.36
C ARG A 39 18.63 -4.05 -9.28
N ARG A 40 17.82 -3.00 -9.22
CA ARG A 40 17.97 -1.77 -10.01
C ARG A 40 18.91 -0.75 -9.38
N GLN A 41 19.49 -1.05 -8.21
CA GLN A 41 20.30 -0.13 -7.43
C GLN A 41 19.56 1.18 -7.10
N LEU A 42 18.24 1.10 -6.92
CA LEU A 42 17.38 2.25 -6.62
C LEU A 42 17.14 2.42 -5.12
N GLY A 43 17.78 1.63 -4.25
CA GLY A 43 17.51 1.60 -2.80
C GLY A 43 17.48 2.99 -2.17
N SER A 44 18.55 3.78 -2.31
CA SER A 44 18.65 5.11 -1.72
C SER A 44 17.59 6.10 -2.25
N VAL A 45 17.31 6.05 -3.56
CA VAL A 45 16.33 6.93 -4.20
C VAL A 45 14.91 6.53 -3.78
N ALA A 46 14.62 5.22 -3.78
CA ALA A 46 13.34 4.68 -3.37
C ALA A 46 13.06 5.01 -1.90
N LEU A 47 14.02 4.78 -1.00
CA LEU A 47 13.87 5.12 0.43
C LEU A 47 13.57 6.60 0.62
N PHE A 48 14.28 7.51 -0.06
CA PHE A 48 14.00 8.94 0.02
C PHE A 48 12.55 9.27 -0.36
N PHE A 49 12.04 8.77 -1.50
CA PHE A 49 10.66 9.03 -1.90
C PHE A 49 9.63 8.33 -1.00
N LEU A 50 9.92 7.10 -0.57
CA LEU A 50 9.10 6.32 0.34
C LEU A 50 9.17 6.84 1.78
N GLU A 51 10.08 7.71 2.17
CA GLU A 51 10.00 8.39 3.47
C GLU A 51 9.32 9.74 3.33
N ALA A 52 9.61 10.46 2.24
CA ALA A 52 9.07 11.78 1.95
C ALA A 52 7.54 11.79 1.76
N HIS A 53 6.91 10.65 1.46
CA HIS A 53 5.45 10.59 1.32
C HIS A 53 4.70 10.62 2.67
N ARG A 54 5.34 10.29 3.81
CA ARG A 54 4.70 10.27 5.14
C ARG A 54 4.07 11.61 5.57
N PRO A 55 4.64 12.79 5.27
CA PRO A 55 3.96 14.07 5.52
C PRO A 55 2.84 14.41 4.50
N LEU A 56 2.75 13.71 3.37
CA LEU A 56 1.89 14.07 2.22
C LEU A 56 0.62 13.19 2.08
N ARG A 57 0.30 12.39 3.12
CA ARG A 57 -0.76 11.35 3.15
C ARG A 57 -2.13 11.77 2.58
N GLY A 58 -2.49 13.06 2.64
CA GLY A 58 -3.81 13.53 2.18
C GLY A 58 -3.98 13.63 0.66
N MET A 59 -2.91 13.75 -0.13
CA MET A 59 -2.98 13.95 -1.60
C MET A 59 -2.20 12.92 -2.41
N PHE A 60 -1.39 12.09 -1.74
CA PHE A 60 -0.42 11.24 -2.44
C PHE A 60 -1.04 10.06 -3.19
N TYR A 61 -2.11 9.45 -2.67
CA TYR A 61 -2.74 8.29 -3.31
C TYR A 61 -3.30 8.63 -4.71
N GLN A 62 -3.93 9.80 -4.83
CA GLN A 62 -4.41 10.30 -6.13
C GLN A 62 -3.26 10.65 -7.07
N LEU A 63 -2.15 11.17 -6.54
CA LEU A 63 -0.94 11.46 -7.32
C LEU A 63 -0.24 10.19 -7.82
N LEU A 64 -0.26 9.11 -7.04
CA LEU A 64 0.30 7.81 -7.41
C LEU A 64 -0.46 7.14 -8.55
N ILE A 65 -1.80 7.19 -8.52
CA ILE A 65 -2.62 6.66 -9.61
C ILE A 65 -2.32 7.41 -10.92
N VAL A 66 -2.21 8.75 -10.86
CA VAL A 66 -1.92 9.56 -12.06
C VAL A 66 -0.46 9.39 -12.53
N SER A 67 0.47 9.08 -11.63
CA SER A 67 1.89 8.84 -11.96
C SER A 67 2.20 7.40 -12.34
N THR A 68 1.24 6.47 -12.21
CA THR A 68 1.35 5.07 -12.65
C THR A 68 2.02 4.89 -14.03
N PRO A 69 1.64 5.61 -15.11
CA PRO A 69 2.27 5.46 -16.42
C PRO A 69 3.78 5.78 -16.45
N LEU A 70 4.30 6.56 -15.49
CA LEU A 70 5.74 6.82 -15.37
C LEU A 70 6.49 5.61 -14.80
N PHE A 71 5.85 4.83 -13.93
CA PHE A 71 6.47 3.70 -13.23
C PHE A 71 6.29 2.36 -13.95
N VAL A 72 5.26 2.21 -14.79
CA VAL A 72 5.00 0.99 -15.57
C VAL A 72 6.19 0.54 -16.44
N PRO A 73 6.92 1.42 -17.17
CA PRO A 73 8.07 0.99 -17.98
C PRO A 73 9.22 0.42 -17.14
N PHE A 74 9.32 0.88 -15.89
CA PHE A 74 10.33 0.38 -14.97
C PHE A 74 9.84 -0.92 -14.34
N PHE A 75 8.74 -0.91 -13.61
CA PHE A 75 8.36 -2.02 -12.74
C PHE A 75 7.38 -3.03 -13.37
N GLY A 76 6.72 -2.65 -14.47
CA GLY A 76 5.58 -3.38 -15.03
C GLY A 76 4.28 -3.08 -14.29
N ALA A 77 3.14 -3.26 -14.96
CA ALA A 77 1.83 -2.88 -14.42
C ALA A 77 1.48 -3.60 -13.10
N GLY A 78 1.75 -4.91 -13.01
CA GLY A 78 1.45 -5.70 -11.81
C GLY A 78 2.17 -5.20 -10.56
N LYS A 79 3.47 -4.87 -10.65
CA LYS A 79 4.24 -4.35 -9.50
C LYS A 79 3.81 -2.95 -9.09
N VAL A 80 3.32 -2.14 -10.02
CA VAL A 80 2.76 -0.82 -9.70
C VAL A 80 1.44 -0.98 -8.94
N GLU A 81 0.60 -1.94 -9.31
CA GLU A 81 -0.61 -2.26 -8.55
C GLU A 81 -0.29 -2.79 -7.14
N SER A 82 0.71 -3.69 -7.02
CA SER A 82 1.23 -4.14 -5.72
C SER A 82 1.75 -2.98 -4.88
N LEU A 83 2.49 -2.03 -5.47
CA LEU A 83 2.95 -0.83 -4.78
C LEU A 83 1.78 0.03 -4.29
N LEU A 84 0.77 0.29 -5.13
CA LEU A 84 -0.42 1.05 -4.73
C LEU A 84 -1.11 0.41 -3.52
N ARG A 85 -1.28 -0.92 -3.54
CA ARG A 85 -1.85 -1.67 -2.41
C ARG A 85 -0.99 -1.60 -1.16
N ILE A 86 0.33 -1.73 -1.28
CA ILE A 86 1.25 -1.60 -0.14
C ILE A 86 1.15 -0.18 0.46
N MET A 87 0.98 0.84 -0.37
CA MET A 87 0.90 2.24 0.07
C MET A 87 -0.45 2.63 0.70
N GLU A 88 -1.48 1.78 0.62
CA GLU A 88 -2.76 1.99 1.32
C GLU A 88 -2.65 1.73 2.83
N ASP A 89 -1.70 0.90 3.25
CA ASP A 89 -1.49 0.50 4.64
C ASP A 89 -0.09 0.88 5.13
N ASP A 90 -0.04 1.75 6.14
CA ASP A 90 1.21 2.24 6.72
C ASP A 90 2.09 1.09 7.26
N ALA A 91 1.48 0.02 7.79
CA ALA A 91 2.25 -1.11 8.32
C ALA A 91 2.92 -1.92 7.21
N SER A 92 2.26 -2.09 6.07
CA SER A 92 2.81 -2.76 4.88
C SER A 92 3.90 -1.93 4.21
N LEU A 93 3.69 -0.62 4.14
CA LEU A 93 4.68 0.32 3.62
C LEU A 93 5.94 0.38 4.48
N GLU A 94 5.77 0.37 5.81
CA GLU A 94 6.90 0.30 6.74
C GLU A 94 7.71 -0.99 6.55
N LYS A 95 7.04 -2.12 6.34
CA LYS A 95 7.72 -3.39 6.03
C LYS A 95 8.50 -3.32 4.72
N LEU A 96 7.96 -2.67 3.69
CA LEU A 96 8.65 -2.46 2.42
C LEU A 96 9.91 -1.61 2.57
N ILE A 97 9.80 -0.47 3.26
CA ILE A 97 10.93 0.44 3.52
C ILE A 97 12.05 -0.32 4.23
N ARG A 98 11.75 -0.97 5.37
CA ARG A 98 12.74 -1.77 6.12
C ARG A 98 13.38 -2.85 5.27
N ARG A 99 12.60 -3.53 4.44
CA ARG A 99 13.13 -4.59 3.59
C ARG A 99 14.11 -4.06 2.55
N ILE A 100 13.85 -2.89 1.97
CA ILE A 100 14.77 -2.21 1.04
C ILE A 100 16.05 -1.79 1.77
N GLU A 101 15.94 -1.27 3.00
CA GLU A 101 17.11 -0.89 3.84
C GLU A 101 18.00 -2.10 4.15
N GLU A 102 17.41 -3.22 4.58
CA GLU A 102 18.13 -4.46 4.87
C GLU A 102 18.92 -4.97 3.67
N LEU A 103 18.29 -4.99 2.49
CA LEU A 103 18.92 -5.41 1.24
C LEU A 103 20.05 -4.46 0.83
N SER A 104 19.85 -3.15 1.00
CA SER A 104 20.82 -2.13 0.57
C SER A 104 22.01 -2.00 1.53
N SER A 105 21.88 -2.47 2.77
CA SER A 105 22.92 -2.41 3.81
C SER A 105 23.73 -3.70 3.92
N SER A 106 23.39 -4.74 3.14
CA SER A 106 24.10 -6.02 3.04
C SER A 106 25.11 -6.01 1.89
#